data_AF-A0A6L7MLX1-F1
#
_entry.id   AF-A0A6L7MLX1-F1
#
_cell.length_a   1.000
_cell.length_b   1.000
_cell.length_c   1.000
_cell.angle_alpha   90.00
_cell.angle_beta   90.00
_cell.angle_gamma   90.00
#
_symmetry.space_group_name_H-M   'P 1'
#
loop_
_entity.id
_entity.type
_entity.pdbx_description
1 polymer ?
#
loop_
_entity_poly.entity_id
_entity_poly.type
_entity_poly.pdbx_seq_one_letter_code
_entity_poly.pdbx_strand_id
1 'polypeptide(L)'
;MGTTTTEIISSGFDWSVFIGVMLVLGVPALVLLGFGIWAMRKQSGGAVQAVGIALTALGVILAVFTIGFLTLGGVFYEVVGETTIIENVP
;
A
#
# COMPACT_ATOMS: atom_id res chain seq x y z
N MET A 1 31.65 -14.76 -32.65
CA MET A 1 30.61 -13.79 -32.29
C MET A 1 29.88 -14.38 -31.09
N GLY A 2 30.32 -14.00 -29.89
CA GLY A 2 29.76 -14.55 -28.66
C GLY A 2 28.33 -14.06 -28.50
N THR A 3 27.39 -14.97 -28.29
CA THR A 3 26.02 -14.64 -27.87
C THR A 3 26.08 -14.07 -26.47
N THR A 4 26.00 -12.74 -26.36
CA THR A 4 25.67 -12.04 -25.12
C THR A 4 24.23 -12.38 -24.78
N THR A 5 24.03 -13.32 -23.86
CA THR A 5 22.74 -13.52 -23.20
C THR A 5 22.50 -12.34 -22.27
N THR A 6 21.61 -11.45 -22.67
CA THR A 6 21.06 -10.40 -21.80
C THR A 6 20.20 -11.07 -20.74
N GLU A 7 20.76 -11.31 -19.55
CA GLU A 7 19.95 -11.64 -18.39
C GLU A 7 19.20 -10.36 -17.99
N ILE A 8 17.91 -10.30 -18.35
CA ILE A 8 16.99 -9.34 -17.76
C ILE A 8 16.90 -9.73 -16.29
N ILE A 9 17.65 -9.04 -15.44
CA ILE A 9 17.44 -9.08 -14.00
C ILE A 9 16.11 -8.36 -13.78
N SER A 10 15.00 -9.10 -13.89
CA SER A 10 13.74 -8.65 -13.31
C SER A 10 14.02 -8.53 -11.82
N SER A 11 14.10 -7.31 -11.31
CA SER A 11 14.12 -7.03 -9.88
C SER A 11 13.09 -7.95 -9.24
N GLY A 12 13.47 -8.85 -8.32
CA GLY A 12 12.59 -9.90 -7.78
C GLY A 12 11.36 -9.41 -6.98
N PHE A 13 10.89 -8.19 -7.24
CA PHE A 13 9.69 -7.58 -6.72
C PHE A 13 8.65 -7.45 -7.84
N ASP A 14 7.70 -8.39 -7.86
CA ASP A 14 6.56 -8.35 -8.77
C ASP A 14 5.65 -7.15 -8.44
N TRP A 15 5.55 -6.17 -9.35
CA TRP A 15 4.70 -4.97 -9.17
C TRP A 15 3.23 -5.27 -8.87
N SER A 16 2.76 -6.44 -9.27
CA SER A 16 1.43 -6.97 -8.95
C SER A 16 1.25 -7.21 -7.44
N VAL A 17 2.30 -7.59 -6.72
CA VAL A 17 2.28 -7.80 -5.27
C VAL A 17 2.09 -6.47 -4.55
N PHE A 18 2.75 -5.40 -5.02
CA PHE A 18 2.59 -4.05 -4.45
C PHE A 18 1.13 -3.57 -4.56
N ILE A 19 0.56 -3.65 -5.76
CA ILE A 19 -0.85 -3.30 -6.01
C ILE A 19 -1.79 -4.22 -5.22
N GLY A 20 -1.46 -5.52 -5.13
CA GLY A 20 -2.21 -6.49 -4.35
C GLY A 20 -2.28 -6.11 -2.87
N VAL A 21 -1.14 -5.78 -2.25
CA VAL A 21 -1.08 -5.32 -0.86
C VAL A 21 -1.85 -4.02 -0.67
N MET A 22 -1.77 -3.08 -1.63
CA MET A 22 -2.53 -1.83 -1.56
C MET A 22 -4.05 -2.05 -1.58
N LEU A 23 -4.56 -2.94 -2.44
CA LEU A 23 -5.99 -3.25 -2.49
C LEU A 23 -6.45 -3.97 -1.22
N VAL A 24 -5.62 -4.89 -0.70
CA VAL A 24 -5.92 -5.67 0.51
C VAL A 24 -5.97 -4.78 1.76
N LEU A 25 -5.17 -3.72 1.85
CA LEU A 25 -5.14 -2.84 3.02
C LEU A 25 -5.99 -1.58 2.87
N GLY A 26 -5.99 -0.98 1.68
CA GLY A 26 -6.69 0.27 1.40
C GLY A 26 -8.21 0.13 1.39
N VAL A 27 -8.75 -0.94 0.79
CA VAL A 27 -10.20 -1.15 0.73
C VAL A 27 -10.80 -1.37 2.13
N PRO A 28 -10.25 -2.24 2.99
CA PRO A 28 -10.73 -2.38 4.36
C PRO A 28 -10.58 -1.10 5.20
N ALA A 29 -9.51 -0.32 4.99
CA ALA A 29 -9.34 0.96 5.69
C ALA A 29 -10.53 1.90 5.45
N LEU A 30 -10.95 2.05 4.20
CA LEU A 30 -12.09 2.90 3.82
C LEU A 30 -13.42 2.35 4.36
N VAL A 31 -13.62 1.03 4.31
CA VAL A 31 -14.82 0.37 4.83
C VAL A 31 -14.95 0.59 6.34
N LEU A 32 -13.86 0.39 7.10
CA LEU A 32 -13.83 0.56 8.55
C LEU A 32 -14.05 2.01 8.97
N LEU A 33 -13.45 2.96 8.24
CA LEU A 33 -13.70 4.39 8.43
C LEU A 33 -15.18 4.74 8.22
N GLY A 34 -15.74 4.32 7.08
CA GLY A 34 -17.14 4.58 6.73
C GLY A 34 -18.10 3.97 7.75
N PHE A 35 -17.91 2.70 8.10
CA PHE A 35 -18.76 2.02 9.07
C PHE A 35 -18.61 2.58 10.48
N GLY A 36 -17.39 2.92 10.91
CA GLY A 36 -17.16 3.52 12.23
C GLY A 36 -17.84 4.89 12.37
N ILE A 37 -17.72 5.75 11.36
CA ILE A 37 -18.41 7.05 11.32
C ILE A 37 -19.93 6.86 11.30
N TRP A 38 -20.41 5.91 10.49
CA TRP A 38 -21.82 5.57 10.44
C TRP A 38 -22.35 5.08 11.80
N ALA A 39 -21.63 4.18 12.47
CA ALA A 39 -21.99 3.63 13.78
C ALA A 39 -22.07 4.72 14.85
N MET A 40 -21.09 5.66 14.86
CA MET A 40 -21.10 6.82 15.76
C MET A 40 -22.29 7.76 15.53
N ARG A 41 -22.78 7.87 14.28
CA ARG A 41 -23.90 8.76 13.94
C ARG A 41 -25.27 8.15 14.20
N LYS A 42 -25.41 6.83 14.11
CA LYS A 42 -26.71 6.14 14.15
C LYS A 42 -27.16 5.70 15.54
N GLN A 43 -26.27 5.60 16.52
CA GLN A 43 -26.64 5.10 17.84
C GLN A 43 -26.07 5.94 18.99
N SER A 44 -26.95 6.33 19.92
CA SER A 44 -26.63 7.06 21.15
C SER A 44 -26.23 6.14 22.32
N GLY A 45 -26.16 4.82 22.10
CA GLY A 45 -25.71 3.86 23.10
C GLY A 45 -24.18 3.81 23.18
N GLY A 46 -23.62 4.02 24.39
CA GLY A 46 -22.17 4.11 24.60
C GLY A 46 -21.37 2.91 24.08
N ALA A 47 -21.95 1.70 24.11
CA ALA A 47 -21.30 0.49 23.58
C ALA A 47 -21.11 0.54 22.06
N VAL A 48 -22.11 1.01 21.30
CA VAL A 48 -22.01 1.07 19.83
C VAL A 48 -21.16 2.25 19.38
N GLN A 49 -21.18 3.34 20.14
CA GLN A 49 -20.25 4.45 19.91
C GLN A 49 -18.79 4.01 20.12
N ALA A 50 -18.49 3.22 21.17
CA ALA A 50 -17.16 2.67 21.40
C ALA A 50 -16.70 1.75 20.26
N VAL A 51 -17.59 0.89 19.74
CA VAL A 51 -17.30 0.07 18.55
C VAL A 51 -17.04 0.96 17.34
N GLY A 52 -17.83 2.01 17.12
CA GLY A 52 -17.62 2.97 16.04
C GLY A 52 -16.24 3.64 16.10
N ILE A 53 -15.83 4.10 17.28
CA ILE A 53 -14.51 4.70 17.51
C ILE A 53 -13.40 3.68 17.24
N ALA A 54 -13.54 2.44 17.71
CA ALA A 54 -12.55 1.39 17.51
C ALA A 54 -12.37 1.05 16.01
N LEU A 55 -13.47 0.93 15.26
CA LEU A 55 -13.44 0.67 13.83
C LEU A 55 -12.85 1.85 13.06
N THR A 56 -13.20 3.08 13.42
CA THR A 56 -12.58 4.27 12.83
C THR A 56 -11.08 4.32 13.11
N ALA A 57 -10.65 4.06 14.35
CA ALA A 57 -9.22 4.02 14.70
C ALA A 57 -8.46 2.95 13.90
N LEU A 58 -9.03 1.75 13.78
CA LEU A 58 -8.44 0.67 12.97
C LEU A 58 -8.35 1.06 11.50
N GLY A 59 -9.39 1.69 10.95
CA GLY A 59 -9.40 2.21 9.58
C GLY A 59 -8.33 3.28 9.33
N VAL A 60 -8.12 4.21 10.29
CA VAL A 60 -7.06 5.22 10.21
C VAL A 60 -5.68 4.57 10.21
N ILE A 61 -5.43 3.60 11.10
CA ILE A 61 -4.14 2.89 11.17
C ILE A 61 -3.84 2.20 9.84
N LEU A 62 -4.81 1.49 9.26
CA LEU A 62 -4.65 0.83 7.96
C LEU A 62 -4.43 1.85 6.82
N ALA A 63 -5.09 3.00 6.85
CA ALA A 63 -4.88 4.05 5.87
C ALA A 63 -3.46 4.63 5.95
N VAL A 64 -2.96 4.92 7.15
CA VAL A 64 -1.57 5.40 7.36
C VAL A 64 -0.57 4.37 6.88
N PHE A 65 -0.76 3.09 7.20
CA PHE A 65 0.13 2.02 6.73
C PHE A 65 0.13 1.90 5.20
N THR A 66 -1.06 2.01 4.58
CA THR A 66 -1.20 2.00 3.11
C THR A 66 -0.45 3.16 2.46
N ILE A 67 -0.55 4.38 3.04
CA ILE A 67 0.18 5.56 2.56
C ILE A 67 1.69 5.40 2.76
N GLY A 68 2.13 4.93 3.92
CA GLY A 68 3.56 4.70 4.19
C GLY A 68 4.17 3.68 3.23
N PHE A 69 3.44 2.60 2.95
CA PHE A 69 3.85 1.61 1.96
C PHE A 69 3.90 2.19 0.55
N LEU A 70 2.93 3.03 0.18
CA LEU A 70 2.91 3.79 -1.08
C LEU A 70 4.16 4.67 -1.24
N THR A 71 4.49 5.43 -0.21
CA THR A 71 5.67 6.31 -0.21
C THR A 71 6.95 5.51 -0.32
N LEU A 72 7.10 4.43 0.46
CA LEU A 72 8.30 3.58 0.41
C LEU A 72 8.45 2.87 -0.94
N GLY A 73 7.36 2.38 -1.53
CA GLY A 73 7.37 1.79 -2.86
C GLY A 73 7.72 2.79 -3.96
N GLY A 74 7.24 4.04 -3.84
CA GLY A 74 7.62 5.12 -4.74
C GLY A 74 9.13 5.45 -4.67
N VAL A 75 9.69 5.56 -3.46
CA VAL A 75 11.13 5.77 -3.28
C VAL A 75 11.95 4.60 -3.83
N PHE A 76 11.52 3.35 -3.59
CA PHE A 76 12.18 2.18 -4.17
C PHE A 76 12.13 2.17 -5.71
N TYR A 77 11.04 2.62 -6.32
CA TYR A 77 10.93 2.76 -7.78
C TYR A 77 11.97 3.73 -8.33
N GLU A 78 12.14 4.88 -7.68
CA GLU A 78 13.13 5.89 -8.07
C GLU A 78 14.55 5.32 -8.00
N VAL A 79 14.90 4.65 -6.90
CA VAL A 79 16.24 4.07 -6.70
C VAL A 79 16.55 2.93 -7.69
N VAL A 80 15.63 1.98 -7.87
CA VAL A 80 15.84 0.82 -8.77
C VAL A 80 15.78 1.24 -10.24
N GLY A 81 14.94 2.21 -10.60
CA GLY A 81 14.84 2.74 -11.95
C GLY A 81 16.16 3.35 -12.44
N GLU A 82 16.87 4.08 -11.58
CA GLU A 82 18.12 4.75 -11.92
C GLU A 82 19.30 3.79 -12.11
N THR A 83 19.34 2.66 -11.39
CA THR A 83 20.42 1.67 -11.54
C THR A 83 20.47 0.99 -12.91
N THR A 84 19.37 0.99 -13.68
CA THR A 84 19.30 0.27 -14.97
C THR A 84 19.87 1.05 -16.16
N ILE A 85 20.17 2.35 -15.98
CA ILE A 85 20.56 3.24 -17.10
C ILE A 85 22.09 3.34 -17.26
N ILE A 86 22.88 2.90 -16.27
CA ILE A 86 24.33 3.14 -16.24
C ILE A 86 25.16 1.99 -16.87
N GLU A 87 24.55 0.87 -17.26
CA GLU A 87 25.27 -0.21 -17.97
C GLU A 87 25.34 -0.02 -19.50
N ASN A 88 24.75 1.05 -20.05
CA ASN A 88 24.73 1.34 -21.50
C ASN A 88 25.59 2.55 -21.91
N VAL A 89 26.65 2.85 -21.16
CA VAL A 89 27.71 3.76 -21.65
C VAL A 89 28.85 2.87 -22.19
N PRO A 90 29.28 3.03 -23.46
CA PRO A 90 30.26 2.16 -24.10
C PRO A 90 31.62 2.09 -23.38
#